data_AF-A0A382UPQ2-F1
#
_entry.id   AF-A0A382UPQ2-F1
#
_cell.length_a   1.000
_cell.length_b   1.000
_cell.length_c   1.000
_cell.angle_alpha   90.00
_cell.angle_beta   90.00
_cell.angle_gamma   90.00
#
_symmetry.space_group_name_H-M   'P 1'
#
loop_
_entity.id
_entity.type
_entity.pdbx_description
1 polymer ?
#
loop_
_entity_poly.entity_id
_entity_poly.type
_entity_poly.pdbx_seq_one_letter_code
_entity_poly.pdbx_strand_id
1 'polypeptide(L)'
;MIGAAIAVSVGCATKQEPVTVAFFGDQGLSEDARAVLQMVIEEGAGIVLHQGDLDYADDPVAWDAMITEELGADFPYFVSIGNHDSRAWDGPDGYQAKMQARLDRVEGANCSGNLGIKAACTYDGLFFILSAAGWVPREPDNPEHIAFIREQLAESDAAWEICSWHMNMTEMQLGRKRDAVGWGPYRACREAGAIIVTGHEHSYSRTHLMDSFETQSIASTSNTLMIEDG
;
A
#
# COMPACT_ATOMS: atom_id res chain seq x y z
N MET A 1 -6.98 -44.98 -39.08
CA MET A 1 -7.39 -43.62 -38.64
C MET A 1 -7.28 -43.59 -37.13
N ILE A 2 -6.31 -42.86 -36.60
CA ILE A 2 -6.13 -42.65 -35.16
C ILE A 2 -6.75 -41.29 -34.86
N GLY A 3 -7.88 -41.29 -34.17
CA GLY A 3 -8.54 -40.06 -33.73
C GLY A 3 -7.90 -39.56 -32.44
N ALA A 4 -7.27 -38.39 -32.49
CA ALA A 4 -6.87 -37.67 -31.29
C ALA A 4 -8.08 -36.87 -30.78
N ALA A 5 -8.50 -37.13 -29.54
CA ALA A 5 -9.44 -36.27 -28.84
C ALA A 5 -8.65 -35.19 -28.10
N ILE A 6 -8.83 -33.94 -28.52
CA ILE A 6 -8.35 -32.77 -27.78
C ILE A 6 -9.45 -32.41 -26.77
N ALA A 7 -9.17 -32.59 -25.49
CA ALA A 7 -10.01 -32.05 -24.43
C ALA A 7 -9.54 -30.61 -24.16
N VAL A 8 -10.36 -29.63 -24.54
CA VAL A 8 -10.18 -28.24 -24.09
C VAL A 8 -10.96 -28.09 -22.79
N SER A 9 -10.25 -27.96 -21.67
CA SER A 9 -10.87 -27.50 -20.43
C SER A 9 -11.00 -25.98 -20.50
N VAL A 10 -12.20 -25.50 -20.78
CA VAL A 10 -12.55 -24.09 -20.52
C VAL A 10 -12.79 -24.00 -19.02
N GLY A 11 -11.76 -23.57 -18.28
CA GLY A 11 -11.93 -23.16 -16.89
C GLY A 11 -12.86 -21.95 -16.86
N CYS A 12 -14.01 -22.08 -16.22
CA CYS A 12 -14.86 -20.93 -15.92
C CYS A 12 -14.09 -20.10 -14.89
N ALA A 13 -13.70 -18.87 -15.24
CA ALA A 13 -13.11 -17.95 -14.27
C ALA A 13 -14.13 -17.78 -13.14
N THR A 14 -13.79 -18.29 -11.95
CA THR A 14 -14.60 -18.07 -10.76
C THR A 14 -14.62 -16.56 -10.51
N LYS A 15 -15.81 -15.97 -10.45
CA LYS A 15 -15.97 -14.57 -10.08
C LYS A 15 -15.29 -14.37 -8.73
N GLN A 16 -14.25 -13.54 -8.70
CA GLN A 16 -13.57 -13.18 -7.47
C GLN A 16 -14.55 -12.43 -6.57
N GLU A 17 -14.61 -12.81 -5.30
CA GLU A 17 -15.42 -12.09 -4.32
C GLU A 17 -14.82 -10.68 -4.13
N PRO A 18 -15.64 -9.64 -3.89
CA PRO A 18 -15.13 -8.30 -3.65
C PRO A 18 -14.21 -8.26 -2.42
N VAL A 19 -13.08 -7.56 -2.54
CA VAL A 19 -12.14 -7.35 -1.45
C VAL A 19 -12.36 -5.97 -0.82
N THR A 20 -12.51 -5.94 0.49
CA THR A 20 -12.48 -4.69 1.27
C THR A 20 -11.06 -4.45 1.76
N VAL A 21 -10.51 -3.27 1.48
CA VAL A 21 -9.13 -2.87 1.84
C VAL A 21 -9.17 -1.76 2.87
N ALA A 22 -8.43 -1.93 3.96
CA ALA A 22 -8.21 -0.89 4.96
C ALA A 22 -6.91 -0.14 4.69
N PHE A 23 -6.96 1.19 4.80
CA PHE A 23 -5.83 2.10 4.61
C PHE A 23 -5.68 2.99 5.84
N PHE A 24 -4.51 2.99 6.46
CA PHE A 24 -4.16 3.91 7.54
C PHE A 24 -2.64 3.95 7.74
N GLY A 25 -2.15 4.93 8.49
CA GLY A 25 -0.78 5.00 8.97
C GLY A 25 -0.77 5.65 10.35
N ASP A 26 0.41 5.87 10.91
CA ASP A 26 0.57 6.67 12.14
C ASP A 26 -0.17 6.05 13.34
N GLN A 27 -0.16 4.71 13.42
CA GLN A 27 -0.99 3.93 14.35
C GLN A 27 -0.58 4.12 15.82
N GLY A 28 0.68 3.87 16.16
CA GLY A 28 1.13 3.80 17.56
C GLY A 28 0.73 2.49 18.27
N LEU A 29 0.81 2.50 19.61
CA LEU A 29 0.51 1.35 20.49
C LEU A 29 -0.53 1.66 21.58
N SER A 30 -1.41 2.63 21.37
CA SER A 30 -2.43 3.01 22.34
C SER A 30 -3.68 2.11 22.28
N GLU A 31 -4.62 2.31 23.22
CA GLU A 31 -5.95 1.70 23.10
C GLU A 31 -6.73 2.23 21.88
N ASP A 32 -6.49 3.48 21.47
CA ASP A 32 -7.06 4.03 20.24
C ASP A 32 -6.49 3.32 19.00
N ALA A 33 -5.21 2.94 19.02
CA ALA A 33 -4.60 2.13 17.97
C ALA A 33 -5.28 0.75 17.86
N ARG A 34 -5.53 0.09 19.00
CA ARG A 34 -6.28 -1.17 19.05
C ARG A 34 -7.70 -1.00 18.52
N ALA A 35 -8.38 0.08 18.88
CA ALA A 35 -9.72 0.37 18.37
C ALA A 35 -9.74 0.52 16.83
N VAL A 36 -8.71 1.12 16.23
CA VAL A 36 -8.57 1.17 14.76
C VAL A 36 -8.43 -0.22 14.15
N LEU A 37 -7.62 -1.09 14.76
CA LEU A 37 -7.50 -2.48 14.30
C LEU A 37 -8.82 -3.25 14.46
N GLN A 38 -9.57 -3.03 15.53
CA GLN A 38 -10.89 -3.64 15.71
C GLN A 38 -11.88 -3.20 14.63
N MET A 39 -11.85 -1.92 14.22
CA MET A 39 -12.65 -1.44 13.09
C MET A 39 -12.34 -2.17 11.78
N VAL A 40 -11.09 -2.60 11.53
CA VAL A 40 -10.73 -3.41 10.34
C VAL A 40 -11.58 -4.69 10.28
N ILE A 41 -11.76 -5.36 11.42
CA ILE A 41 -12.58 -6.58 11.52
C ILE A 41 -14.07 -6.26 11.41
N GLU A 42 -14.54 -5.22 12.09
CA GLU A 42 -15.96 -4.83 12.09
C GLU A 42 -16.47 -4.42 10.70
N GLU A 43 -15.63 -3.73 9.92
CA GLU A 43 -15.92 -3.35 8.53
C GLU A 43 -15.67 -4.49 7.51
N GLY A 44 -15.18 -5.64 7.99
CA GLY A 44 -14.94 -6.83 7.15
C GLY A 44 -13.80 -6.64 6.14
N ALA A 45 -12.78 -5.85 6.48
CA ALA A 45 -11.60 -5.69 5.64
C ALA A 45 -10.78 -6.98 5.61
N GLY A 46 -10.39 -7.41 4.41
CA GLY A 46 -9.59 -8.61 4.19
C GLY A 46 -8.09 -8.36 4.12
N ILE A 47 -7.68 -7.09 4.07
CA ILE A 47 -6.29 -6.66 3.93
C ILE A 47 -6.11 -5.25 4.49
N VAL A 48 -4.94 -5.01 5.09
CA VAL A 48 -4.46 -3.67 5.47
C VAL A 48 -3.25 -3.29 4.63
N LEU A 49 -3.27 -2.09 4.04
CA LEU A 49 -2.06 -1.39 3.64
C LEU A 49 -1.78 -0.26 4.65
N HIS A 50 -0.66 -0.35 5.34
CA HIS A 50 -0.24 0.56 6.41
C HIS A 50 0.84 1.55 5.93
N GLN A 51 0.52 2.84 5.91
CA GLN A 51 1.40 3.89 5.38
C GLN A 51 2.39 4.40 6.42
N GLY A 52 3.16 3.51 7.05
CA GLY A 52 4.30 3.85 7.92
C GLY A 52 3.95 4.50 9.26
N ASP A 53 4.98 4.77 10.05
CA ASP A 53 4.90 5.26 11.44
C ASP A 53 4.11 4.29 12.33
N LEU A 54 4.77 3.18 12.65
CA LEU A 54 4.17 1.97 13.17
C LEU A 54 3.77 2.07 14.65
N ASP A 55 4.73 2.38 15.52
CA ASP A 55 4.52 2.34 16.98
C ASP A 55 4.99 3.59 17.73
N TYR A 56 5.85 4.42 17.13
CA TYR A 56 6.55 5.55 17.75
C TYR A 56 7.42 5.21 18.98
N ALA A 57 7.73 3.93 19.18
CA ALA A 57 8.45 3.38 20.33
C ALA A 57 9.74 2.62 19.95
N ASP A 58 9.99 2.39 18.66
CA ASP A 58 11.10 1.55 18.19
C ASP A 58 10.99 0.10 18.72
N ASP A 59 9.76 -0.45 18.85
CA ASP A 59 9.46 -1.79 19.39
C ASP A 59 8.66 -2.67 18.40
N PRO A 60 9.35 -3.25 17.39
CA PRO A 60 8.71 -4.13 16.40
C PRO A 60 8.02 -5.35 17.00
N VAL A 61 8.46 -5.83 18.16
CA VAL A 61 7.88 -7.01 18.81
C VAL A 61 6.51 -6.65 19.39
N ALA A 62 6.41 -5.53 20.12
CA ALA A 62 5.14 -5.06 20.65
C ALA A 62 4.14 -4.69 19.53
N TRP A 63 4.63 -4.06 18.46
CA TRP A 63 3.82 -3.72 17.29
C TRP A 63 3.22 -4.95 16.60
N ASP A 64 4.03 -5.95 16.26
CA ASP A 64 3.53 -7.18 15.61
C ASP A 64 2.63 -8.01 16.55
N ALA A 65 2.91 -7.99 17.86
CA ALA A 65 2.06 -8.62 18.86
C ALA A 65 0.67 -7.98 18.90
N MET A 66 0.55 -6.65 18.91
CA MET A 66 -0.73 -5.96 18.87
C MET A 66 -1.54 -6.33 17.63
N ILE A 67 -0.93 -6.30 16.45
CA ILE A 67 -1.63 -6.69 15.20
C ILE A 67 -2.09 -8.15 15.27
N THR A 68 -1.24 -9.03 15.80
CA THR A 68 -1.56 -10.46 15.94
C THR A 68 -2.69 -10.72 16.93
N GLU A 69 -2.74 -9.96 18.02
CA GLU A 69 -3.82 -10.04 19.02
C GLU A 69 -5.17 -9.59 18.46
N GLU A 70 -5.20 -8.47 17.71
CA GLU A 70 -6.45 -7.88 17.21
C GLU A 70 -6.94 -8.52 15.90
N LEU A 71 -6.03 -8.81 14.96
CA LEU A 71 -6.38 -9.28 13.60
C LEU A 71 -6.07 -10.76 13.35
N GLY A 72 -5.16 -11.34 14.14
CA GLY A 72 -4.63 -12.68 13.92
C GLY A 72 -3.28 -12.71 13.20
N ALA A 73 -2.53 -13.79 13.42
CA ALA A 73 -1.16 -13.95 12.92
C ALA A 73 -1.07 -14.04 11.39
N ASP A 74 -2.14 -14.53 10.75
CA ASP A 74 -2.21 -14.81 9.30
C ASP A 74 -2.98 -13.72 8.53
N PHE A 75 -3.42 -12.65 9.22
CA PHE A 75 -4.13 -11.55 8.57
C PHE A 75 -3.21 -10.80 7.58
N PRO A 76 -3.64 -10.53 6.33
CA PRO A 76 -2.85 -9.78 5.35
C PRO A 76 -2.60 -8.34 5.77
N TYR A 77 -1.34 -8.03 6.13
CA TYR A 77 -0.94 -6.72 6.64
C TYR A 77 0.38 -6.28 6.00
N PHE A 78 0.32 -5.26 5.14
CA PHE A 78 1.46 -4.78 4.35
C PHE A 78 1.81 -3.36 4.73
N VAL A 79 3.10 -3.02 4.74
CA VAL A 79 3.58 -1.75 5.31
C VAL A 79 4.54 -1.08 4.33
N SER A 80 4.41 0.24 4.18
CA SER A 80 5.48 1.10 3.69
C SER A 80 6.19 1.77 4.87
N ILE A 81 7.51 1.94 4.81
CA ILE A 81 8.26 2.59 5.88
C ILE A 81 7.82 4.05 6.08
N GLY A 82 7.72 4.48 7.34
CA GLY A 82 7.60 5.86 7.78
C GLY A 82 8.85 6.40 8.45
N ASN A 83 8.85 7.70 8.74
CA ASN A 83 10.05 8.35 9.27
C ASN A 83 10.33 7.99 10.74
N HIS A 84 9.34 7.50 11.48
CA HIS A 84 9.52 7.01 12.85
C HIS A 84 10.00 5.56 12.93
N ASP A 85 9.98 4.81 11.83
CA ASP A 85 10.28 3.38 11.86
C ASP A 85 11.77 3.07 11.67
N SER A 86 12.53 4.06 11.17
CA SER A 86 13.87 3.84 10.60
C SER A 86 14.90 3.28 11.58
N ARG A 87 14.75 3.52 12.89
CA ARG A 87 15.73 3.05 13.88
C ARG A 87 15.63 1.55 14.16
N ALA A 88 14.43 0.99 14.04
CA ALA A 88 14.17 -0.42 14.26
C ALA A 88 13.66 -1.13 12.98
N TRP A 89 13.91 -0.55 11.81
CA TRP A 89 13.50 -1.12 10.53
C TRP A 89 14.23 -2.42 10.19
N ASP A 90 15.56 -2.35 10.22
CA ASP A 90 16.45 -3.45 9.85
C ASP A 90 16.75 -4.39 11.02
N GLY A 91 17.28 -5.57 10.70
CA GLY A 91 17.74 -6.56 11.66
C GLY A 91 16.75 -7.72 11.86
N PRO A 92 17.19 -8.81 12.52
CA PRO A 92 16.39 -10.04 12.65
C PRO A 92 15.10 -9.83 13.47
N ASP A 93 15.07 -8.82 14.33
CA ASP A 93 13.91 -8.43 15.13
C ASP A 93 13.31 -7.09 14.68
N GLY A 94 13.78 -6.53 13.56
CA GLY A 94 13.28 -5.25 13.02
C GLY A 94 11.91 -5.36 12.37
N TYR A 95 11.26 -4.22 12.10
CA TYR A 95 9.95 -4.17 11.46
C TYR A 95 9.90 -4.94 10.14
N GLN A 96 10.93 -4.79 9.30
CA GLN A 96 10.96 -5.49 8.02
C GLN A 96 11.00 -7.01 8.18
N ALA A 97 11.68 -7.52 9.21
CA ALA A 97 11.70 -8.94 9.51
C ALA A 97 10.33 -9.44 10.02
N LYS A 98 9.62 -8.64 10.83
CA LYS A 98 8.23 -8.95 11.24
C LYS A 98 7.28 -8.97 10.04
N MET A 99 7.41 -8.00 9.15
CA MET A 99 6.65 -7.93 7.90
C MET A 99 6.92 -9.13 6.99
N GLN A 100 8.18 -9.55 6.83
CA GLN A 100 8.51 -10.74 6.04
C GLN A 100 7.90 -12.00 6.67
N ALA A 101 8.02 -12.16 8.00
CA ALA A 101 7.44 -13.30 8.69
C ALA A 101 5.91 -13.35 8.56
N ARG A 102 5.24 -12.18 8.52
CA ARG A 102 3.80 -12.06 8.22
C ARG A 102 3.49 -12.47 6.79
N LEU A 103 4.21 -11.91 5.81
CA LEU A 103 4.05 -12.25 4.40
C LEU A 103 4.15 -13.77 4.16
N ASP A 104 5.13 -14.43 4.79
CA ASP A 104 5.33 -15.89 4.65
C ASP A 104 4.14 -16.73 5.15
N ARG A 105 3.24 -16.16 5.96
CA ARG A 105 2.02 -16.83 6.46
C ARG A 105 0.78 -16.54 5.64
N VAL A 106 0.79 -15.50 4.82
CA VAL A 106 -0.38 -15.07 4.04
C VAL A 106 -0.42 -15.84 2.72
N GLU A 107 -1.30 -16.84 2.65
CA GLU A 107 -1.49 -17.61 1.41
C GLU A 107 -2.00 -16.72 0.28
N GLY A 108 -1.42 -16.87 -0.91
CA GLY A 108 -1.79 -16.08 -2.10
C GLY A 108 -1.20 -14.67 -2.15
N ALA A 109 -0.49 -14.22 -1.10
CA ALA A 109 0.30 -13.00 -1.18
C ALA A 109 1.67 -13.27 -1.80
N ASN A 110 2.10 -12.39 -2.68
CA ASN A 110 3.46 -12.43 -3.23
C ASN A 110 4.00 -11.01 -3.34
N CYS A 111 5.21 -10.79 -2.82
CA CYS A 111 5.92 -9.52 -2.94
C CYS A 111 7.33 -9.74 -3.51
N SER A 112 7.75 -8.84 -4.39
CA SER A 112 9.12 -8.78 -4.92
C SER A 112 9.75 -7.42 -4.65
N GLY A 113 11.07 -7.40 -4.46
CA GLY A 113 11.84 -6.19 -4.16
C GLY A 113 12.20 -6.07 -2.69
N ASN A 114 12.46 -4.82 -2.24
CA ASN A 114 12.82 -4.53 -0.86
C ASN A 114 11.54 -4.17 -0.08
N LEU A 115 11.04 -5.10 0.74
CA LEU A 115 9.72 -5.02 1.38
C LEU A 115 9.57 -3.73 2.21
N GLY A 116 8.53 -2.95 1.93
CA GLY A 116 8.27 -1.65 2.56
C GLY A 116 9.17 -0.48 2.13
N ILE A 117 10.12 -0.72 1.23
CA ILE A 117 11.03 0.30 0.69
C ILE A 117 10.81 0.51 -0.81
N LYS A 118 10.95 -0.54 -1.60
CA LYS A 118 10.72 -0.57 -3.06
C LYS A 118 10.26 -1.98 -3.38
N ALA A 119 9.01 -2.27 -3.09
CA ALA A 119 8.42 -3.58 -3.33
C ALA A 119 7.10 -3.47 -4.11
N ALA A 120 6.86 -4.46 -4.95
CA ALA A 120 5.60 -4.67 -5.65
C ALA A 120 4.99 -5.96 -5.12
N CYS A 121 3.70 -5.92 -4.83
CA CYS A 121 2.98 -7.00 -4.17
C CYS A 121 1.68 -7.30 -4.91
N THR A 122 1.25 -8.54 -4.80
CA THR A 122 -0.04 -9.02 -5.29
C THR A 122 -0.75 -9.76 -4.18
N TYR A 123 -2.05 -9.52 -4.05
CA TYR A 123 -2.92 -10.27 -3.15
C TYR A 123 -4.37 -10.11 -3.60
N ASP A 124 -5.08 -11.21 -3.75
CA ASP A 124 -6.53 -11.24 -4.02
C ASP A 124 -6.98 -10.27 -5.13
N GLY A 125 -6.29 -10.33 -6.28
CA GLY A 125 -6.60 -9.52 -7.46
C GLY A 125 -6.12 -8.06 -7.41
N LEU A 126 -5.53 -7.64 -6.28
CA LEU A 126 -4.89 -6.35 -6.13
C LEU A 126 -3.43 -6.42 -6.55
N PHE A 127 -2.95 -5.37 -7.20
CA PHE A 127 -1.53 -5.07 -7.35
C PHE A 127 -1.21 -3.80 -6.55
N PHE A 128 -0.13 -3.81 -5.76
CA PHE A 128 0.23 -2.63 -4.99
C PHE A 128 1.72 -2.46 -4.79
N ILE A 129 2.15 -1.21 -4.78
CA ILE A 129 3.51 -0.77 -4.54
C ILE A 129 3.66 -0.34 -3.08
N LEU A 130 4.68 -0.86 -2.40
CA LEU A 130 5.16 -0.39 -1.11
C LEU A 130 6.45 0.40 -1.34
N SER A 131 6.37 1.73 -1.19
CA SER A 131 7.46 2.66 -1.50
C SER A 131 7.84 3.53 -0.30
N ALA A 132 9.14 3.80 -0.19
CA ALA A 132 9.74 4.77 0.73
C ALA A 132 10.00 6.14 0.06
N ALA A 133 9.25 6.50 -0.98
CA ALA A 133 9.42 7.75 -1.70
C ALA A 133 9.44 8.96 -0.75
N GLY A 134 10.44 9.82 -0.92
CA GLY A 134 10.68 10.99 -0.06
C GLY A 134 11.38 10.71 1.27
N TRP A 135 11.70 9.45 1.58
CA TRP A 135 12.37 9.10 2.84
C TRP A 135 13.61 8.22 2.69
N VAL A 136 13.55 7.13 1.93
CA VAL A 136 14.69 6.20 1.74
C VAL A 136 15.06 6.09 0.25
N PRO A 137 16.02 6.91 -0.25
CA PRO A 137 16.69 8.01 0.44
C PRO A 137 15.81 9.25 0.58
N ARG A 138 16.22 10.19 1.45
CA ARG A 138 15.52 11.47 1.67
C ARG A 138 15.81 12.42 0.51
N GLU A 139 15.16 12.14 -0.60
CA GLU A 139 15.35 12.82 -1.87
C GLU A 139 13.97 12.94 -2.56
N PRO A 140 13.41 14.15 -2.64
CA PRO A 140 12.23 14.40 -3.46
C PRO A 140 12.53 14.04 -4.91
N ASP A 141 11.55 13.45 -5.60
CA ASP A 141 11.69 12.99 -6.98
C ASP A 141 12.87 12.04 -7.22
N ASN A 142 13.18 11.20 -6.22
CA ASN A 142 14.22 10.19 -6.36
C ASN A 142 13.95 9.33 -7.61
N PRO A 143 14.91 9.29 -8.56
CA PRO A 143 14.69 8.66 -9.87
C PRO A 143 14.52 7.14 -9.78
N GLU A 144 15.08 6.49 -8.76
CA GLU A 144 14.94 5.04 -8.61
C GLU A 144 13.53 4.64 -8.17
N HIS A 145 12.91 5.39 -7.25
CA HIS A 145 11.51 5.17 -6.88
C HIS A 145 10.58 5.44 -8.05
N ILE A 146 10.80 6.51 -8.80
CA ILE A 146 9.99 6.86 -9.98
C ILE A 146 10.10 5.76 -11.05
N ALA A 147 11.31 5.31 -11.36
CA ALA A 147 11.54 4.25 -12.33
C ALA A 147 10.87 2.95 -11.89
N PHE A 148 11.10 2.53 -10.63
CA PHE A 148 10.50 1.34 -10.06
C PHE A 148 8.97 1.36 -10.14
N ILE A 149 8.33 2.45 -9.72
CA ILE A 149 6.86 2.60 -9.79
C ILE A 149 6.37 2.44 -11.23
N ARG A 150 6.99 3.13 -12.20
CA ARG A 150 6.59 3.07 -13.61
C ARG A 150 6.75 1.67 -14.19
N GLU A 151 7.89 1.04 -13.94
CA GLU A 151 8.20 -0.29 -14.45
C GLU A 151 7.22 -1.32 -13.91
N GLN A 152 7.00 -1.33 -12.59
CA GLN A 152 6.15 -2.32 -11.95
C GLN A 152 4.66 -2.18 -12.29
N LEU A 153 4.15 -0.94 -12.42
CA LEU A 153 2.77 -0.73 -12.84
C LEU A 153 2.57 -1.05 -14.33
N ALA A 154 3.56 -0.79 -15.19
CA ALA A 154 3.47 -1.15 -16.61
C ALA A 154 3.50 -2.67 -16.88
N GLU A 155 3.98 -3.46 -15.92
CA GLU A 155 4.01 -4.93 -15.97
C GLU A 155 2.75 -5.58 -15.37
N SER A 156 1.90 -4.81 -14.71
CA SER A 156 0.69 -5.31 -14.04
C SER A 156 -0.51 -5.28 -14.98
N ASP A 157 -1.26 -6.38 -15.00
CA ASP A 157 -2.56 -6.50 -15.66
C ASP A 157 -3.72 -6.44 -14.63
N ALA A 158 -3.45 -5.97 -13.40
CA ALA A 158 -4.47 -5.91 -12.35
C ALA A 158 -5.46 -4.77 -12.58
N ALA A 159 -6.75 -5.04 -12.38
CA ALA A 159 -7.79 -4.01 -12.47
C ALA A 159 -7.67 -2.94 -11.37
N TRP A 160 -7.07 -3.30 -10.24
CA TRP A 160 -6.88 -2.42 -9.09
C TRP A 160 -5.41 -2.32 -8.72
N GLU A 161 -4.86 -1.13 -8.94
CA GLU A 161 -3.48 -0.80 -8.65
C GLU A 161 -3.40 0.27 -7.56
N ILE A 162 -2.52 0.07 -6.58
CA ILE A 162 -2.38 1.00 -5.45
C ILE A 162 -0.90 1.34 -5.25
N CYS A 163 -0.58 2.61 -5.20
CA CYS A 163 0.70 3.08 -4.69
C CYS A 163 0.57 3.51 -3.22
N SER A 164 1.41 2.94 -2.37
CA SER A 164 1.40 3.19 -0.93
C SER A 164 2.77 3.67 -0.44
N TRP A 165 2.82 4.83 0.21
CA TRP A 165 4.03 5.35 0.86
C TRP A 165 3.68 6.26 2.04
N HIS A 166 4.64 6.60 2.90
CA HIS A 166 4.35 7.37 4.12
C HIS A 166 4.32 8.90 3.87
N MET A 167 5.40 9.46 3.31
CA MET A 167 5.60 10.90 3.20
C MET A 167 4.58 11.60 2.27
N ASN A 168 4.44 12.93 2.37
CA ASN A 168 3.51 13.69 1.54
C ASN A 168 4.13 14.95 0.91
N MET A 169 3.32 15.65 0.12
CA MET A 169 3.52 17.03 -0.31
C MET A 169 2.62 17.95 0.51
N THR A 170 3.05 19.18 0.79
CA THR A 170 2.32 20.16 1.61
C THR A 170 0.90 20.38 1.08
N GLU A 171 0.75 20.45 -0.24
CA GLU A 171 -0.52 20.68 -0.94
C GLU A 171 -1.45 19.45 -0.95
N MET A 172 -0.94 18.27 -0.61
CA MET A 172 -1.70 17.01 -0.61
C MET A 172 -2.19 16.61 0.78
N GLN A 173 -2.24 17.57 1.72
CA GLN A 173 -2.64 17.34 3.11
C GLN A 173 -3.26 18.60 3.73
N LEU A 174 -4.08 18.43 4.77
CA LEU A 174 -4.79 19.54 5.43
C LEU A 174 -4.01 20.15 6.61
N GLY A 175 -2.90 19.52 7.01
CA GLY A 175 -2.07 19.95 8.12
C GLY A 175 -0.85 20.75 7.67
N ARG A 176 0.32 20.41 8.20
CA ARG A 176 1.53 21.27 8.10
C ARG A 176 2.81 20.52 7.75
N LYS A 177 2.71 19.28 7.26
CA LYS A 177 3.89 18.56 6.77
C LYS A 177 4.47 19.28 5.56
N ARG A 178 5.79 19.21 5.44
CA ARG A 178 6.54 19.85 4.35
C ARG A 178 6.68 18.89 3.19
N ASP A 179 6.94 19.45 2.02
CA ASP A 179 7.28 18.69 0.82
C ASP A 179 8.45 17.73 1.08
N ALA A 180 8.20 16.44 0.86
CA ALA A 180 9.19 15.39 1.02
C ALA A 180 9.30 14.45 -0.18
N VAL A 181 8.18 14.16 -0.85
CA VAL A 181 8.11 13.15 -1.92
C VAL A 181 8.55 13.69 -3.28
N GLY A 182 8.21 14.95 -3.59
CA GLY A 182 8.23 15.47 -4.97
C GLY A 182 6.99 15.04 -5.76
N TRP A 183 6.85 15.48 -7.00
CA TRP A 183 5.66 15.22 -7.85
C TRP A 183 5.80 14.02 -8.79
N GLY A 184 7.02 13.54 -9.01
CA GLY A 184 7.38 12.41 -9.85
C GLY A 184 6.69 11.11 -9.43
N PRO A 185 6.77 10.66 -8.16
CA PRO A 185 6.06 9.47 -7.69
C PRO A 185 4.54 9.58 -7.87
N TYR A 186 3.93 10.72 -7.47
CA TYR A 186 2.51 10.99 -7.71
C TYR A 186 2.13 10.90 -9.19
N ARG A 187 2.94 11.49 -10.07
CA ARG A 187 2.72 11.45 -11.51
C ARG A 187 2.84 10.04 -12.08
N ALA A 188 3.83 9.27 -11.66
CA ALA A 188 4.05 7.90 -12.11
C ALA A 188 2.84 7.01 -11.80
N CYS A 189 2.33 7.07 -10.57
CA CYS A 189 1.13 6.32 -10.19
C CYS A 189 -0.13 6.79 -10.93
N ARG A 190 -0.33 8.11 -11.05
CA ARG A 190 -1.46 8.68 -11.80
C ARG A 190 -1.51 8.21 -13.26
N GLU A 191 -0.35 8.20 -13.93
CA GLU A 191 -0.26 7.84 -15.35
C GLU A 191 -0.58 6.35 -15.60
N ALA A 192 -0.41 5.50 -14.59
CA ALA A 192 -0.86 4.11 -14.62
C ALA A 192 -2.34 3.93 -14.24
N GLY A 193 -3.00 4.98 -13.71
CA GLY A 193 -4.37 4.87 -13.19
C GLY A 193 -4.46 4.34 -11.76
N ALA A 194 -3.34 4.22 -11.05
CA ALA A 194 -3.30 3.70 -9.69
C ALA A 194 -3.90 4.67 -8.65
N ILE A 195 -4.50 4.10 -7.61
CA ILE A 195 -4.88 4.82 -6.39
C ILE A 195 -3.62 5.17 -5.61
N ILE A 196 -3.53 6.37 -5.07
CA ILE A 196 -2.40 6.80 -4.23
C ILE A 196 -2.88 6.93 -2.80
N VAL A 197 -2.16 6.29 -1.87
CA VAL A 197 -2.47 6.32 -0.43
C VAL A 197 -1.22 6.73 0.34
N THR A 198 -1.37 7.74 1.19
CA THR A 198 -0.28 8.31 2.01
C THR A 198 -0.65 8.43 3.48
N GLY A 199 0.36 8.49 4.35
CA GLY A 199 0.20 8.75 5.79
C GLY A 199 0.82 10.08 6.21
N HIS A 200 1.56 10.06 7.32
CA HIS A 200 2.40 11.12 7.87
C HIS A 200 1.64 12.31 8.46
N GLU A 201 0.62 12.84 7.78
CA GLU A 201 -0.25 13.87 8.36
C GLU A 201 -1.39 13.21 9.13
N HIS A 202 -1.60 13.67 10.37
CA HIS A 202 -2.54 13.07 11.32
C HIS A 202 -3.96 13.61 11.09
N SER A 203 -4.40 13.58 9.84
CA SER A 203 -5.74 13.97 9.42
C SER A 203 -6.16 13.21 8.17
N TYR A 204 -7.45 12.89 8.08
CA TYR A 204 -8.00 12.33 6.85
C TYR A 204 -8.25 13.45 5.83
N SER A 205 -7.80 13.21 4.60
CA SER A 205 -8.16 14.03 3.44
C SER A 205 -8.21 13.17 2.20
N ARG A 206 -9.00 13.61 1.21
CA ARG A 206 -9.13 12.95 -0.09
C ARG A 206 -9.29 14.01 -1.15
N THR A 207 -8.57 13.85 -2.27
CA THR A 207 -8.73 14.73 -3.42
C THR A 207 -9.97 14.38 -4.23
N HIS A 208 -10.40 15.28 -5.10
CA HIS A 208 -11.18 14.90 -6.27
C HIS A 208 -10.32 14.02 -7.21
N LEU A 209 -10.89 13.55 -8.33
CA LEU A 209 -10.09 12.88 -9.35
C LEU A 209 -9.16 13.93 -9.98
N MET A 210 -7.86 13.75 -9.82
CA MET A 210 -6.84 14.70 -10.27
C MET A 210 -6.30 14.29 -11.64
N ASP A 211 -6.24 15.23 -12.59
CA ASP A 211 -5.39 15.03 -13.79
C ASP A 211 -3.96 15.52 -13.55
N SER A 212 -3.71 16.32 -12.51
CA SER A 212 -2.37 16.77 -12.14
C SER A 212 -2.33 17.15 -10.66
N PHE A 213 -1.50 16.44 -9.90
CA PHE A 213 -1.25 16.77 -8.49
C PHE A 213 -0.39 18.03 -8.33
N GLU A 214 0.61 18.22 -9.19
CA GLU A 214 1.54 19.35 -9.15
C GLU A 214 0.85 20.70 -9.33
N THR A 215 -0.08 20.78 -10.29
CA THR A 215 -0.83 22.00 -10.57
C THR A 215 -2.20 22.01 -9.89
N GLN A 216 -2.49 21.01 -9.03
CA GLN A 216 -3.79 20.74 -8.41
C GLN A 216 -4.98 20.81 -9.38
N SER A 217 -4.82 20.30 -10.60
CA SER A 217 -5.88 20.30 -11.61
C SER A 217 -6.77 19.06 -11.46
N ILE A 218 -8.09 19.31 -11.53
CA ILE A 218 -9.14 18.34 -11.25
C ILE A 218 -9.72 17.85 -12.58
N ALA A 219 -9.62 16.55 -12.82
CA ALA A 219 -10.25 15.88 -13.96
C ALA A 219 -11.76 15.74 -13.77
N SER A 220 -12.19 15.44 -12.54
CA SER A 220 -13.61 15.25 -12.21
C SER A 220 -13.89 15.50 -10.74
N THR A 221 -14.99 16.19 -10.47
CA THR A 221 -15.53 16.43 -9.11
C THR A 221 -16.55 15.38 -8.69
N SER A 222 -16.80 14.36 -9.52
CA SER A 222 -17.71 13.25 -9.17
C SER A 222 -17.21 12.54 -7.92
N ASN A 223 -18.15 12.20 -7.02
CA ASN A 223 -17.86 11.38 -5.85
C ASN A 223 -17.85 9.88 -6.17
N THR A 224 -18.34 9.48 -7.35
CA THR A 224 -18.31 8.10 -7.83
C THR A 224 -17.38 8.00 -9.04
N LEU A 225 -16.40 7.11 -8.94
CA LEU A 225 -15.50 6.74 -10.03
C LEU A 225 -16.01 5.45 -10.65
N MET A 226 -16.26 5.49 -11.96
CA MET A 226 -16.48 4.31 -12.77
C MET A 226 -15.18 4.04 -13.52
N ILE A 227 -14.56 2.89 -13.26
CA ILE A 227 -13.37 2.44 -13.98
C ILE A 227 -13.85 1.41 -15.00
N GLU A 228 -13.50 1.64 -16.27
CA GLU A 228 -13.75 0.72 -17.38
C GLU A 228 -12.42 0.30 -17.98
N ASP A 229 -12.30 -0.94 -18.46
CA ASP A 229 -11.12 -1.38 -19.20
C ASP A 229 -10.95 -0.50 -20.46
N GLY A 230 -9.71 -0.05 -20.68
CA GLY A 230 -9.33 0.79 -21.83
C GLY A 230 -9.19 0.05 -23.14
#